data_AF-A0A2U3LTM8-F1
#
_entry.id   AF-A0A2U3LTM8-F1
#
_cell.length_a   1.000
_cell.length_b   1.000
_cell.length_c   1.000
_cell.angle_alpha   90.00
_cell.angle_beta   90.00
_cell.angle_gamma   90.00
#
_symmetry.space_group_name_H-M   'P 1'
#
loop_
_entity.id
_entity.type
_entity.pdbx_description
1 polymer ?
#
loop_
_entity_poly.entity_id
_entity_poly.type
_entity_poly.pdbx_seq_one_letter_code
_entity_poly.pdbx_strand_id
1 'polypeptide(L)'
;MFIKQTRDQKTYKKICSDWRQFCPEYLHISGAQADRIIALLDEFGPGIFDLKQLMNISPETYRIVEPVVKDHAILHNGETIELDPANAQRVAEAVSALRRQAALKLPVSNDLTSRIARIEKRFFAILDEIDQFVSQGEEAAGLFNLAVQRMSSALSRLITDNRL
;
A
#
# COMPACT_ATOMS: atom_id res chain seq x y z
N MET A 1 -4.77 12.60 8.10
CA MET A 1 -5.69 12.68 9.26
C MET A 1 -7.15 13.00 8.86
N PHE A 2 -7.38 14.00 7.99
CA PHE A 2 -8.73 14.43 7.55
C PHE A 2 -9.64 13.30 7.02
N ILE A 3 -9.11 12.39 6.20
CA ILE A 3 -9.89 11.29 5.58
C ILE A 3 -10.51 10.36 6.64
N LYS A 4 -9.72 9.97 7.65
CA LYS A 4 -10.19 9.13 8.75
C LYS A 4 -11.27 9.83 9.58
N GLN A 5 -11.03 11.09 9.97
CA GLN A 5 -12.01 11.85 10.74
C GLN A 5 -13.35 12.02 9.99
N THR A 6 -13.29 12.29 8.69
CA THR A 6 -14.49 12.41 7.84
C THR A 6 -15.25 11.10 7.72
N ARG A 7 -14.54 9.95 7.70
CA ARG A 7 -15.15 8.62 7.70
C ARG A 7 -15.80 8.29 9.04
N ASP A 8 -15.06 8.47 10.14
CA ASP A 8 -15.47 8.10 11.50
C ASP A 8 -16.67 8.95 11.96
N GLN A 9 -16.61 10.26 11.71
CA GLN A 9 -17.69 11.19 12.05
C GLN A 9 -18.85 11.16 11.04
N LYS A 10 -18.74 10.34 9.99
CA LYS A 10 -19.70 10.22 8.88
C LYS A 10 -20.08 11.58 8.29
N THR A 11 -19.20 12.57 8.36
CA THR A 11 -19.46 13.95 7.92
C THR A 11 -19.65 14.03 6.41
N TYR A 12 -19.10 13.06 5.67
CA TYR A 12 -19.36 12.90 4.23
C TYR A 12 -20.86 12.76 3.90
N LYS A 13 -21.67 12.22 4.82
CA LYS A 13 -23.13 12.07 4.63
C LYS A 13 -23.91 13.38 4.48
N LYS A 14 -23.30 14.52 4.84
CA LYS A 14 -23.89 15.84 4.62
C LYS A 14 -23.83 16.27 3.15
N ILE A 15 -22.97 15.61 2.37
CA ILE A 15 -22.65 15.98 0.98
C ILE A 15 -23.01 14.83 0.03
N CYS A 16 -22.61 13.60 0.36
CA CYS A 16 -22.90 12.39 -0.41
C CYS A 16 -23.36 11.25 0.50
N SER A 17 -24.38 10.50 0.10
CA SER A 17 -24.90 9.35 0.85
C SER A 17 -23.94 8.16 0.89
N ASP A 18 -23.10 8.00 -0.14
CA ASP A 18 -22.11 6.91 -0.24
C ASP A 18 -20.66 7.43 -0.15
N TRP A 19 -19.85 6.73 0.64
CA TRP A 19 -18.42 6.95 0.79
C TRP A 19 -17.67 6.69 -0.51
N ARG A 20 -18.08 5.67 -1.27
CA ARG A 20 -17.43 5.32 -2.55
C ARG A 20 -17.67 6.36 -3.64
N GLN A 21 -18.73 7.16 -3.52
CA GLN A 21 -18.98 8.32 -4.39
C GLN A 21 -18.26 9.56 -3.89
N PHE A 22 -18.23 9.78 -2.57
CA PHE A 22 -17.52 10.90 -1.95
C PHE A 22 -16.02 10.91 -2.25
N CYS A 23 -15.35 9.75 -2.20
CA CYS A 23 -13.90 9.66 -2.37
C CYS A 23 -13.38 10.16 -3.73
N PRO A 24 -13.88 9.69 -4.90
CA PRO A 24 -13.38 10.18 -6.19
C PRO A 24 -13.77 11.64 -6.44
N GLU A 25 -14.93 12.07 -5.94
CA GLU A 25 -15.52 13.38 -6.23
C GLU A 25 -14.90 14.52 -5.39
N TYR A 26 -14.54 14.25 -4.13
CA TYR A 26 -14.02 15.27 -3.20
C TYR A 26 -12.58 15.02 -2.72
N LEU A 27 -12.10 13.78 -2.77
CA LEU A 27 -10.74 13.42 -2.36
C LEU A 27 -9.84 13.07 -3.54
N HIS A 28 -10.39 13.01 -4.76
CA HIS A 28 -9.69 12.62 -5.98
C HIS A 28 -8.94 11.28 -5.89
N ILE A 29 -9.42 10.39 -5.03
CA ILE A 29 -8.89 9.04 -4.81
C ILE A 29 -10.03 8.03 -4.83
N SER A 30 -9.75 6.79 -5.21
CA SER A 30 -10.77 5.74 -5.15
C SER A 30 -11.18 5.45 -3.69
N GLY A 31 -12.42 4.99 -3.47
CA GLY A 31 -12.86 4.57 -2.13
C GLY A 31 -11.97 3.48 -1.53
N ALA A 32 -11.50 2.54 -2.36
CA ALA A 32 -10.56 1.50 -1.93
C ALA A 32 -9.17 2.06 -1.54
N GLN A 33 -8.74 3.16 -2.13
CA GLN A 33 -7.52 3.85 -1.74
C GLN A 33 -7.72 4.64 -0.43
N ALA A 34 -8.88 5.27 -0.25
CA ALA A 34 -9.24 5.93 1.00
C ALA A 34 -9.31 4.94 2.16
N ASP A 35 -9.93 3.78 1.97
CA ASP A 35 -10.00 2.72 2.98
C ASP A 35 -8.60 2.17 3.32
N ARG A 36 -7.72 2.01 2.34
CA ARG A 36 -6.30 1.66 2.57
C ARG A 36 -5.56 2.72 3.39
N ILE A 37 -5.79 4.00 3.12
CA ILE A 37 -5.19 5.11 3.89
C ILE A 37 -5.68 5.10 5.34
N ILE A 38 -6.97 4.82 5.56
CA ILE A 38 -7.54 4.70 6.90
C ILE A 38 -6.96 3.50 7.65
N ALA A 39 -6.89 2.33 7.01
CA ALA A 39 -6.27 1.14 7.61
C ALA A 39 -4.82 1.40 8.04
N LEU A 40 -4.05 2.12 7.22
CA LEU A 40 -2.67 2.51 7.57
C LEU A 40 -2.62 3.49 8.75
N LEU A 41 -3.57 4.43 8.84
CA LEU A 41 -3.68 5.35 9.98
C LEU A 41 -4.10 4.63 11.26
N ASP A 42 -4.92 3.59 11.17
CA ASP A 42 -5.34 2.78 12.32
C ASP A 42 -4.22 1.88 12.82
N GLU A 43 -3.45 1.31 11.91
CA GLU A 43 -2.38 0.37 12.25
C GLU A 43 -1.11 1.08 12.77
N PHE A 44 -0.73 2.21 12.15
CA PHE A 44 0.57 2.84 12.40
C PHE A 44 0.48 4.28 12.92
N GLY A 45 -0.73 4.84 13.01
CA GLY A 45 -0.92 6.24 13.37
C GLY A 45 -0.38 7.21 12.31
N PRO A 46 -0.13 8.49 12.68
CA PRO A 46 0.34 9.51 11.74
C PRO A 46 1.81 9.34 11.33
N GLY A 47 2.65 8.66 12.11
CA GLY A 47 4.10 8.58 11.87
C GLY A 47 4.51 7.89 10.56
N ILE A 48 3.64 7.05 10.00
CA ILE A 48 3.87 6.43 8.67
C ILE A 48 3.86 7.45 7.53
N PHE A 49 3.14 8.56 7.69
CA PHE A 49 3.02 9.58 6.64
C PHE A 49 4.27 10.46 6.54
N ASP A 50 4.98 10.66 7.65
CA ASP A 50 6.25 11.43 7.65
C ASP A 50 7.31 10.67 6.84
N LEU A 51 7.43 9.37 7.07
CA LEU A 51 8.32 8.50 6.30
C LEU A 51 7.90 8.39 4.82
N LYS A 52 6.59 8.34 4.54
CA LYS A 52 6.07 8.34 3.16
C LYS A 52 6.32 9.64 2.40
N GLN A 53 6.44 10.78 3.09
CA GLN A 53 6.81 12.05 2.48
C GLN A 53 8.28 12.08 2.05
N LEU A 54 9.15 11.39 2.78
CA LEU A 54 10.58 11.35 2.51
C LEU A 54 10.96 10.25 1.51
N MET A 55 10.26 9.11 1.56
CA MET A 55 10.54 7.97 0.68
C MET A 55 9.31 7.11 0.45
N ASN A 56 9.25 6.46 -0.72
CA ASN A 56 8.20 5.48 -0.99
C ASN A 56 8.41 4.22 -0.14
N ILE A 57 7.79 4.18 1.05
CA ILE A 57 7.88 3.09 2.01
C ILE A 57 6.63 2.22 1.97
N SER A 58 6.83 0.90 1.85
CA SER A 58 5.73 -0.06 1.96
C SER A 58 5.32 -0.26 3.42
N PRO A 59 4.05 -0.63 3.70
CA PRO A 59 3.59 -0.88 5.08
C PRO A 59 4.40 -1.96 5.79
N GLU A 60 4.81 -3.01 5.07
CA GLU A 60 5.70 -4.06 5.61
C GLU A 60 7.08 -3.52 5.98
N THR A 61 7.61 -2.60 5.18
CA THR A 61 8.90 -1.96 5.49
C THR A 61 8.75 -1.04 6.69
N TYR A 62 7.60 -0.34 6.82
CA TYR A 62 7.30 0.46 7.99
C TYR A 62 7.27 -0.38 9.28
N ARG A 63 6.62 -1.55 9.29
CA ARG A 63 6.63 -2.46 10.47
C ARG A 63 8.04 -2.84 10.94
N ILE A 64 9.00 -2.94 10.02
CA ILE A 64 10.39 -3.29 10.36
C ILE A 64 11.10 -2.11 11.05
N VAL A 65 10.79 -0.88 10.62
CA VAL A 65 11.48 0.33 11.08
C VAL A 65 10.74 1.06 12.21
N GLU A 66 9.43 0.86 12.35
CA GLU A 66 8.59 1.40 13.43
C GLU A 66 9.22 1.25 14.82
N PRO A 67 9.83 0.10 15.20
CA PRO A 67 10.41 -0.05 16.54
C PRO A 67 11.62 0.86 16.80
N VAL A 68 12.28 1.33 15.75
CA VAL A 68 13.47 2.19 15.82
C VAL A 68 13.18 3.63 15.39
N VAL A 69 11.95 3.93 14.98
CA VAL A 69 11.47 5.29 14.73
C VAL A 69 10.97 5.85 16.05
N LYS A 70 11.62 6.90 16.56
CA LYS A 70 11.20 7.65 17.75
C LYS A 70 11.28 9.14 17.48
N ASP A 71 10.25 9.89 17.87
CA ASP A 71 10.22 11.36 17.84
C ASP A 71 10.69 11.97 16.50
N HIS A 72 10.15 11.47 15.40
CA HIS A 72 10.54 11.88 14.04
C HIS A 72 12.01 11.63 13.68
N ALA A 73 12.65 10.63 14.27
CA ALA A 73 13.99 10.22 13.91
C ALA A 73 14.13 8.70 13.85
N ILE A 74 15.05 8.21 13.02
CA ILE A 74 15.45 6.79 12.97
C ILE A 74 16.73 6.62 13.78
N LEU A 75 16.69 5.69 14.73
CA LEU A 75 17.90 5.22 15.39
C LEU A 75 18.59 4.16 14.52
N HIS A 76 19.78 4.46 13.99
CA HIS A 76 20.56 3.53 13.17
C HIS A 76 22.02 3.54 13.60
N ASN A 77 22.56 2.37 14.01
CA ASN A 77 23.94 2.22 14.50
C ASN A 77 24.34 3.16 15.66
N GLY A 78 23.39 3.55 16.51
CA GLY A 78 23.63 4.50 17.61
C GLY A 78 23.61 5.97 17.18
N GLU A 79 23.32 6.25 15.91
CA GLU A 79 23.10 7.59 15.39
C GLU A 79 21.59 7.86 15.24
N THR A 80 21.15 9.02 15.68
CA THR A 80 19.78 9.50 15.52
C THR A 80 19.71 10.34 14.25
N ILE A 81 19.00 9.85 13.23
CA ILE A 81 18.82 10.54 11.95
C ILE A 81 17.42 11.15 11.92
N GLU A 82 17.33 12.47 11.89
CA GLU A 82 16.04 13.17 11.79
C GLU A 82 15.35 12.87 10.45
N LEU A 83 14.04 12.71 10.49
CA LEU A 83 13.16 12.51 9.34
C LEU A 83 12.88 13.86 8.68
N ASP A 84 13.90 14.42 8.03
CA ASP A 84 13.81 15.66 7.27
C ASP A 84 14.28 15.46 5.81
N PRO A 85 13.82 16.31 4.86
CA PRO A 85 14.18 16.20 3.44
C PRO A 85 15.70 16.22 3.17
N ALA A 86 16.48 16.98 3.92
CA ALA A 86 17.93 17.04 3.85
C ALA A 86 18.60 15.72 4.26
N ASN A 87 17.97 14.96 5.16
CA ASN A 87 18.42 13.64 5.59
C ASN A 87 17.75 12.49 4.81
N ALA A 88 16.89 12.76 3.82
CA ALA A 88 16.11 11.74 3.12
C ALA A 88 16.94 10.58 2.56
N GLN A 89 18.12 10.88 1.99
CA GLN A 89 19.03 9.85 1.48
C GLN A 89 19.59 8.96 2.60
N ARG A 90 20.00 9.56 3.73
CA ARG A 90 20.52 8.84 4.91
C ARG A 90 19.43 8.00 5.57
N VAL A 91 18.21 8.53 5.62
CA VAL A 91 17.00 7.83 6.07
C VAL A 91 16.75 6.60 5.17
N ALA A 92 16.79 6.76 3.85
CA ALA A 92 16.59 5.65 2.92
C ALA A 92 17.68 4.56 3.06
N GLU A 93 18.92 4.95 3.31
CA GLU A 93 20.04 4.04 3.56
C GLU A 93 19.87 3.27 4.87
N ALA A 94 19.49 3.96 5.96
CA ALA A 94 19.20 3.36 7.26
C ALA A 94 18.04 2.35 7.15
N VAL A 95 16.93 2.73 6.50
CA VAL A 95 15.79 1.85 6.25
C VAL A 95 16.21 0.63 5.42
N SER A 96 17.04 0.82 4.39
CA SER A 96 17.55 -0.27 3.56
C SER A 96 18.48 -1.22 4.32
N ALA A 97 19.29 -0.70 5.24
CA ALA A 97 20.15 -1.50 6.11
C ALA A 97 19.32 -2.30 7.13
N LEU A 98 18.35 -1.68 7.78
CA LEU A 98 17.41 -2.33 8.69
C LEU A 98 16.63 -3.45 7.99
N ARG A 99 16.16 -3.20 6.77
CA ARG A 99 15.50 -4.23 5.94
C ARG A 99 16.43 -5.41 5.64
N ARG A 100 17.69 -5.15 5.29
CA ARG A 100 18.68 -6.22 5.05
C ARG A 100 18.96 -7.02 6.32
N GLN A 101 19.10 -6.36 7.47
CA GLN A 101 19.28 -7.03 8.76
C GLN A 101 18.07 -7.88 9.15
N ALA A 102 16.85 -7.38 8.94
CA ALA A 102 15.61 -8.14 9.15
C ALA A 102 15.54 -9.37 8.23
N ALA A 103 15.91 -9.21 6.95
CA ALA A 103 15.95 -10.30 5.98
C ALA A 103 17.01 -11.37 6.31
N LEU A 104 18.11 -11.00 6.99
CA LEU A 104 19.14 -11.94 7.46
C LEU A 104 18.74 -12.64 8.77
N LYS A 105 17.93 -11.99 9.62
CA LYS A 105 17.41 -12.57 10.88
C LYS A 105 16.21 -13.47 10.69
N LEU A 106 15.39 -13.22 9.66
CA LEU A 106 14.31 -14.11 9.30
C LEU A 106 14.90 -15.37 8.68
N PRO A 107 14.59 -16.59 9.18
CA PRO A 107 14.83 -17.77 8.38
C PRO A 107 14.11 -17.54 7.05
N VAL A 108 14.73 -17.91 5.92
CA VAL A 108 14.09 -17.90 4.60
C VAL A 108 12.89 -18.82 4.71
N SER A 109 11.76 -18.28 5.18
CA SER A 109 10.62 -19.08 5.53
C SER A 109 9.97 -19.41 4.21
N ASN A 110 10.07 -20.66 3.81
CA ASN A 110 9.19 -21.28 2.82
C ASN A 110 7.73 -21.35 3.33
N ASP A 111 7.37 -20.47 4.28
CA ASP A 111 6.08 -20.36 4.91
C ASP A 111 5.06 -19.84 3.91
N LEU A 112 3.88 -20.46 3.97
CA LEU A 112 2.78 -20.27 3.05
C LEU A 112 2.37 -18.80 2.99
N THR A 113 2.44 -18.09 4.11
CA THR A 113 2.15 -16.65 4.24
C THR A 113 3.05 -15.80 3.34
N SER A 114 4.37 -16.04 3.34
CA SER A 114 5.32 -15.31 2.50
C SER A 114 5.12 -15.62 1.01
N ARG A 115 4.71 -16.85 0.69
CA ARG A 115 4.37 -17.25 -0.68
C ARG A 115 3.08 -16.57 -1.15
N ILE A 116 2.06 -16.48 -0.29
CA ILE A 116 0.81 -15.76 -0.55
C ILE A 116 1.08 -14.26 -0.76
N ALA A 117 1.84 -13.62 0.14
CA ALA A 117 2.22 -12.21 -0.01
C ALA A 117 2.97 -11.93 -1.33
N ARG A 118 3.82 -12.85 -1.78
CA ARG A 118 4.50 -12.76 -3.08
C ARG A 118 3.54 -12.90 -4.26
N ILE A 119 2.52 -13.75 -4.14
CA ILE A 119 1.46 -13.88 -5.15
C ILE A 119 0.63 -12.60 -5.21
N GLU A 120 0.19 -12.09 -4.06
CA GLU A 120 -0.56 -10.83 -3.96
C GLU A 120 0.21 -9.66 -4.58
N LYS A 121 1.50 -9.51 -4.24
CA LYS A 121 2.35 -8.46 -4.81
C LYS A 121 2.42 -8.53 -6.34
N ARG A 122 2.57 -9.74 -6.90
CA ARG A 122 2.59 -9.93 -8.35
C ARG A 122 1.23 -9.65 -8.99
N PHE A 123 0.15 -10.01 -8.31
CA PHE A 123 -1.20 -9.72 -8.77
C PHE A 123 -1.45 -8.20 -8.86
N PHE A 124 -1.07 -7.43 -7.83
CA PHE A 124 -1.19 -5.97 -7.87
C PHE A 124 -0.35 -5.32 -8.96
N ALA A 125 0.87 -5.82 -9.22
CA ALA A 125 1.70 -5.31 -10.32
C ALA A 125 1.03 -5.53 -11.68
N ILE A 126 0.37 -6.67 -11.89
CA ILE A 126 -0.39 -6.96 -13.12
C ILE A 126 -1.60 -6.03 -13.24
N LEU A 127 -2.29 -5.73 -12.13
CA LEU A 127 -3.41 -4.78 -12.14
C LEU A 127 -2.96 -3.36 -12.50
N ASP A 128 -1.79 -2.93 -12.04
CA ASP A 128 -1.22 -1.62 -12.38
C ASP A 128 -0.86 -1.54 -13.87
N GLU A 129 -0.29 -2.61 -14.42
CA GLU A 129 0.00 -2.74 -15.85
C GLU A 129 -1.28 -2.71 -16.71
N ILE A 130 -2.35 -3.36 -16.24
CA ILE A 130 -3.69 -3.34 -16.85
C ILE A 130 -4.26 -1.91 -16.85
N ASP A 131 -4.13 -1.17 -15.75
CA ASP A 131 -4.63 0.21 -15.62
C ASP A 131 -3.87 1.20 -16.53
N GLN A 132 -2.54 1.02 -16.63
CA GLN A 132 -1.71 1.76 -17.57
C GLN A 132 -2.11 1.48 -19.02
N PHE A 133 -2.47 0.23 -19.35
CA PHE A 133 -2.89 -0.15 -20.70
C PHE A 133 -4.26 0.44 -21.08
N VAL A 134 -5.21 0.47 -20.15
CA VAL A 134 -6.53 1.12 -20.36
C VAL A 134 -6.38 2.62 -20.58
N SER A 135 -5.41 3.24 -19.92
CA SER A 135 -5.12 4.67 -20.03
C SER A 135 -4.46 5.08 -21.36
N GLN A 136 -3.95 4.13 -22.16
CA GLN A 136 -3.21 4.41 -23.41
C GLN A 136 -4.04 4.33 -24.71
N GLY A 137 -5.35 4.05 -24.68
CA GLY A 137 -6.26 4.25 -25.82
C GLY A 137 -6.69 2.99 -26.60
N GLU A 138 -7.72 3.16 -27.44
CA GLU A 138 -8.72 2.15 -27.86
C GLU A 138 -8.27 1.05 -28.84
N GLU A 139 -7.11 1.14 -29.53
CA GLU A 139 -6.79 0.24 -30.65
C GLU A 139 -6.69 -1.25 -30.26
N ALA A 140 -6.41 -1.56 -28.99
CA ALA A 140 -6.36 -2.93 -28.47
C ALA A 140 -7.48 -3.26 -27.46
N ALA A 141 -8.47 -2.39 -27.28
CA ALA A 141 -9.50 -2.51 -26.24
C ALA A 141 -10.30 -3.83 -26.31
N GLY A 142 -10.52 -4.36 -27.52
CA GLY A 142 -11.20 -5.66 -27.72
C GLY A 142 -10.37 -6.86 -27.23
N LEU A 143 -9.09 -6.91 -27.58
CA LEU A 143 -8.17 -7.98 -27.14
C LEU A 143 -7.90 -7.90 -25.64
N PHE A 144 -7.78 -6.68 -25.12
CA PHE A 144 -7.63 -6.42 -23.70
C PHE A 144 -8.85 -6.88 -22.88
N ASN A 145 -10.06 -6.48 -23.29
CA ASN A 145 -11.29 -6.93 -22.65
C ASN A 145 -11.41 -8.46 -22.64
N LEU A 146 -11.04 -9.12 -23.74
CA LEU A 146 -11.05 -10.58 -23.81
C LEU A 146 -10.05 -11.22 -22.83
N ALA A 147 -8.85 -10.63 -22.67
CA ALA A 147 -7.85 -11.09 -21.72
C ALA A 147 -8.33 -10.93 -20.26
N VAL A 148 -8.92 -9.78 -19.92
CA VAL A 148 -9.49 -9.51 -18.58
C VAL A 148 -10.64 -10.46 -18.26
N GLN A 149 -11.54 -10.72 -19.22
CA GLN A 149 -12.65 -11.67 -19.03
C GLN A 149 -12.16 -13.10 -18.79
N ARG A 150 -11.11 -13.53 -19.50
CA ARG A 150 -10.48 -14.84 -19.27
C ARG A 150 -9.83 -14.94 -17.88
N MET A 151 -9.14 -13.89 -17.45
CA MET A 151 -8.56 -13.83 -16.10
C MET A 151 -9.63 -13.88 -15.00
N SER A 152 -10.69 -13.09 -15.15
CA SER A 152 -11.84 -13.08 -14.22
C SER A 152 -12.52 -14.45 -14.12
N SER A 153 -12.70 -15.12 -15.26
CA SER A 153 -13.27 -16.47 -15.31
C SER A 153 -12.36 -17.49 -14.62
N ALA A 154 -11.04 -17.39 -14.79
CA ALA A 154 -10.08 -18.28 -14.14
C ALA A 154 -10.05 -18.09 -12.61
N LEU A 155 -10.12 -16.84 -12.14
CA LEU A 155 -10.24 -16.52 -10.72
C LEU A 155 -11.58 -17.02 -10.13
N SER A 156 -12.69 -16.81 -10.84
CA SER A 156 -14.01 -17.28 -10.41
C SER A 156 -14.06 -18.80 -10.27
N ARG A 157 -13.43 -19.54 -11.20
CA ARG A 157 -13.28 -21.00 -11.09
C ARG A 157 -12.42 -21.40 -9.90
N LEU A 158 -11.27 -20.75 -9.69
CA LEU A 158 -10.42 -21.01 -8.53
C LEU A 158 -11.15 -20.82 -7.20
N ILE A 159 -12.01 -19.80 -7.09
CA ILE A 159 -12.83 -19.56 -5.90
C ILE A 159 -13.91 -20.64 -5.75
N THR A 160 -14.58 -20.99 -6.84
CA THR A 160 -15.65 -22.00 -6.84
C THR A 160 -15.14 -23.41 -6.55
N ASP A 161 -14.00 -23.78 -7.13
CA ASP A 161 -13.40 -25.12 -7.04
C ASP A 161 -12.71 -25.36 -5.69
N ASN A 162 -12.16 -24.32 -5.06
CA ASN A 162 -11.52 -24.45 -3.74
C ASN A 162 -12.47 -24.22 -2.56
N ARG A 163 -13.76 -23.91 -2.78
CA ARG A 163 -14.75 -23.59 -1.72
C ARG A 163 -14.18 -22.68 -0.62
N LEU A 164 -13.45 -21.63 -1.00
CA LEU A 164 -13.03 -20.56 -0.10
C LEU A 164 -14.20 -19.62 0.20
#